data_AF-A0AAD4GDJ8-F1
#
_entry.id   AF-A0AAD4GDJ8-F1
#
_cell.length_a   1.000
_cell.length_b   1.000
_cell.length_c   1.000
_cell.angle_alpha   90.00
_cell.angle_beta   90.00
_cell.angle_gamma   90.00
#
_symmetry.space_group_name_H-M   'P 1'
#
loop_
_entity.id
_entity.type
_entity.pdbx_description
1 polymer ?
#
loop_
_entity_poly.entity_id
_entity_poly.type
_entity_poly.pdbx_seq_one_letter_code
_entity_poly.pdbx_strand_id
1 'polypeptide(L)'
;YGLKGMSIIMHTLEGLFPANTTPDDGFRPLSYPQFMHYFLIPEVAASLIAQDLNTTMLSKGYYCMLLTSDLGELQYPVMDDDDELDEI
;
A
#
# COMPACT_ATOMS: atom_id res chain seq x y z
N TYR A 1 -10.20 -5.62 -11.45
CA TYR A 1 -9.40 -6.04 -12.61
C TYR A 1 -9.18 -7.56 -12.78
N GLY A 2 -9.42 -8.41 -11.76
CA GLY A 2 -9.33 -9.87 -11.90
C GLY A 2 -7.92 -10.40 -12.23
N LEU A 3 -7.80 -11.70 -12.51
CA LEU A 3 -6.51 -12.36 -12.75
C LEU A 3 -5.73 -11.75 -13.92
N LYS A 4 -6.41 -11.44 -15.04
CA LYS A 4 -5.77 -10.84 -16.21
C LYS A 4 -5.14 -9.49 -15.89
N GLY A 5 -5.86 -8.60 -15.21
CA GLY A 5 -5.32 -7.29 -14.88
C GLY A 5 -4.21 -7.37 -13.84
N MET A 6 -4.32 -8.29 -12.89
CA MET A 6 -3.26 -8.58 -11.93
C MET A 6 -1.95 -8.99 -12.61
N SER A 7 -2.00 -9.87 -13.61
CA SER A 7 -0.81 -10.27 -14.38
C SER A 7 -0.19 -9.11 -15.17
N ILE A 8 -1.02 -8.21 -15.72
CA ILE A 8 -0.53 -7.01 -16.43
C ILE A 8 0.20 -6.09 -15.45
N ILE A 9 -0.43 -5.77 -14.31
CA ILE A 9 0.16 -4.92 -13.27
C ILE A 9 1.47 -5.52 -12.77
N MET A 10 1.47 -6.82 -12.44
CA MET A 10 2.66 -7.53 -11.98
C MET A 10 3.81 -7.43 -12.98
N HIS A 11 3.55 -7.73 -14.26
CA HIS A 11 4.58 -7.69 -15.30
C HIS A 11 5.14 -6.28 -15.51
N THR A 12 4.28 -5.25 -15.45
CA THR A 12 4.72 -3.85 -15.53
C THR A 12 5.60 -3.48 -14.34
N LEU A 13 5.20 -3.85 -13.13
CA LEU A 13 5.95 -3.53 -11.92
C LEU A 13 7.30 -4.27 -11.87
N GLU A 14 7.38 -5.52 -12.32
CA GLU A 14 8.65 -6.25 -12.43
C GLU A 14 9.62 -5.60 -13.42
N GLY A 15 9.12 -4.93 -14.47
CA GLY A 15 9.95 -4.15 -15.39
C GLY A 15 10.47 -2.85 -14.80
N LEU A 16 9.68 -2.19 -13.93
CA LEU A 16 10.04 -0.93 -13.29
C LEU A 16 10.94 -1.14 -12.06
N PHE A 17 10.70 -2.20 -11.30
CA PHE A 17 11.38 -2.54 -10.06
C PHE A 17 11.96 -3.96 -10.12
N PRO A 18 12.97 -4.25 -10.95
CA PRO A 18 13.49 -5.60 -11.07
C PRO A 18 13.97 -6.15 -9.73
N ALA A 19 13.62 -7.41 -9.42
CA ALA A 19 13.94 -8.04 -8.13
C ALA A 19 15.46 -8.10 -7.83
N ASN A 20 16.30 -8.12 -8.87
CA ASN A 20 17.75 -8.18 -8.75
C ASN A 20 18.41 -6.81 -8.49
N THR A 21 17.70 -5.71 -8.73
CA THR A 21 18.22 -4.35 -8.55
C THR A 21 17.49 -3.57 -7.47
N THR A 22 16.31 -4.02 -7.05
CA THR A 22 15.51 -3.34 -6.04
C THR A 22 16.02 -3.69 -4.63
N PRO A 23 16.48 -2.71 -3.84
CA PRO A 23 16.86 -2.94 -2.45
C PRO A 23 15.67 -3.45 -1.63
N ASP A 24 15.90 -4.41 -0.74
CA ASP A 24 14.85 -5.05 0.06
C ASP A 24 14.62 -4.43 1.43
N ASP A 25 15.51 -3.53 1.86
CA ASP A 25 15.43 -2.86 3.17
C ASP A 25 14.08 -2.14 3.39
N GLY A 26 13.45 -1.63 2.32
CA GLY A 26 12.18 -0.91 2.39
C GLY A 26 10.92 -1.79 2.53
N PHE A 27 11.04 -3.10 2.39
CA PHE A 27 9.88 -4.02 2.53
C PHE A 27 10.18 -5.26 3.37
N ARG A 28 11.35 -5.34 4.00
CA ARG A 28 11.62 -6.35 5.01
C ARG A 28 10.60 -6.24 6.16
N PRO A 29 10.18 -7.38 6.74
CA PRO A 29 10.72 -8.74 6.57
C PRO A 29 10.15 -9.52 5.36
N LEU A 30 9.35 -8.88 4.50
CA LEU A 30 8.76 -9.55 3.35
C LEU A 30 9.81 -9.82 2.27
N SER A 31 9.64 -10.92 1.55
CA SER A 31 10.34 -11.12 0.28
C SER A 31 9.75 -10.22 -0.81
N TYR A 32 10.56 -9.90 -1.82
CA TYR A 32 10.11 -9.10 -2.96
C TYR A 32 8.79 -9.62 -3.59
N PRO A 33 8.60 -10.94 -3.84
CA PRO A 33 7.33 -11.45 -4.35
C PRO A 33 6.15 -11.24 -3.39
N GLN A 34 6.37 -11.34 -2.08
CA GLN A 34 5.33 -11.10 -1.08
C GLN A 34 4.94 -9.61 -1.04
N PHE A 35 5.92 -8.71 -1.06
CA PHE A 35 5.67 -7.28 -1.13
C PHE A 35 4.87 -6.89 -2.38
N MET A 36 5.30 -7.39 -3.54
CA MET A 36 4.61 -7.17 -4.81
C MET A 36 3.17 -7.67 -4.77
N HIS A 37 2.96 -8.90 -4.31
CA HIS A 37 1.65 -9.55 -4.33
C HIS A 37 0.67 -8.96 -3.33
N TYR A 38 1.12 -8.65 -2.11
CA TYR A 38 0.24 -8.23 -1.03
C TYR A 38 0.06 -6.72 -0.91
N PHE A 39 1.01 -5.91 -1.40
CA PHE A 39 0.97 -4.46 -1.23
C PHE A 39 0.93 -3.73 -2.57
N LEU A 40 1.99 -3.87 -3.38
CA LEU A 40 2.16 -2.99 -4.54
C LEU A 40 1.11 -3.25 -5.64
N ILE A 41 0.83 -4.51 -5.96
CA ILE A 41 -0.18 -4.87 -6.96
C ILE A 41 -1.58 -4.44 -6.52
N PRO A 42 -2.05 -4.73 -5.28
CA PRO A 42 -3.32 -4.21 -4.79
C PRO A 42 -3.44 -2.68 -4.81
N GLU A 43 -2.38 -1.97 -4.42
CA GLU A 43 -2.37 -0.50 -4.39
C GLU A 43 -2.54 0.10 -5.80
N VAL A 44 -1.77 -0.39 -6.77
CA VAL A 44 -1.89 0.02 -8.16
C VAL A 44 -3.27 -0.34 -8.73
N ALA A 45 -3.78 -1.53 -8.42
CA ALA A 45 -5.11 -1.94 -8.85
C ALA A 45 -6.20 -1.04 -8.27
N ALA A 46 -6.12 -0.69 -6.98
CA ALA A 46 -7.06 0.21 -6.31
C ALA A 46 -7.00 1.62 -6.92
N SER A 47 -5.80 2.14 -7.17
CA SER A 47 -5.58 3.42 -7.83
C SER A 47 -6.18 3.48 -9.23
N LEU A 48 -5.97 2.44 -10.04
CA LEU A 48 -6.57 2.34 -11.38
C LEU A 48 -8.09 2.25 -11.31
N ILE A 49 -8.66 1.47 -10.38
CA ILE A 49 -10.12 1.40 -10.18
C ILE A 49 -10.65 2.79 -9.79
N ALA A 50 -9.97 3.49 -8.89
CA ALA A 50 -10.39 4.80 -8.43
C ALA A 50 -10.39 5.83 -9.56
N GLN A 51 -9.38 5.79 -10.44
CA GLN A 51 -9.31 6.60 -11.66
C GLN A 51 -10.45 6.27 -12.63
N ASP A 52 -10.68 4.98 -12.92
CA ASP A 52 -11.75 4.53 -13.81
C ASP A 52 -13.14 4.96 -13.32
N LEU A 53 -13.36 4.95 -12.00
CA LEU A 53 -14.61 5.36 -11.37
C LEU A 53 -14.72 6.88 -11.15
N ASN A 54 -13.69 7.65 -11.52
CA ASN A 54 -13.55 9.08 -11.22
C ASN A 54 -13.82 9.42 -9.75
N THR A 55 -13.52 8.46 -8.86
CA THR A 55 -13.65 8.65 -7.42
C THR A 55 -12.35 9.26 -6.92
N THR A 56 -12.42 10.43 -6.29
CA THR A 56 -11.33 11.03 -5.50
C THR A 56 -11.07 10.24 -4.22
N MET A 57 -10.97 8.92 -4.33
CA MET A 57 -10.80 7.96 -3.23
C MET A 57 -9.52 8.19 -2.44
N LEU A 58 -8.49 8.82 -3.01
CA LEU A 58 -7.30 9.25 -2.25
C LEU A 58 -7.65 10.22 -1.11
N SER A 59 -8.54 11.18 -1.35
CA SER A 59 -8.98 12.12 -0.30
C SER A 59 -9.83 11.44 0.78
N LYS A 60 -10.67 10.47 0.41
CA LYS A 60 -11.51 9.74 1.36
C LYS A 60 -10.76 8.64 2.10
N GLY A 61 -9.77 8.02 1.47
CA GLY A 61 -8.89 7.01 2.08
C GLY A 61 -8.04 7.63 3.18
N TYR A 62 -7.43 8.80 2.93
CA TYR A 62 -6.73 9.58 3.95
C TYR A 62 -7.66 9.98 5.12
N TYR A 63 -8.86 10.50 4.83
CA TYR A 63 -9.83 10.81 5.88
C TYR A 63 -10.30 9.55 6.65
N CYS A 64 -10.48 8.42 5.98
CA CYS A 64 -10.78 7.16 6.66
C CYS A 64 -9.61 6.70 7.52
N MET A 65 -8.37 6.82 7.03
CA MET A 65 -7.15 6.45 7.77
C MET A 65 -7.01 7.30 9.05
N LEU A 66 -7.18 8.62 8.93
CA LEU A 66 -7.25 9.54 10.07
C LEU A 66 -8.36 9.15 11.05
N LEU A 67 -9.59 8.90 10.55
CA LEU A 67 -10.71 8.49 11.40
C LEU A 67 -10.51 7.11 12.06
N THR A 68 -9.71 6.23 11.45
CA THR A 68 -9.36 4.95 12.04
C THR A 68 -8.12 5.01 12.93
N SER A 69 -7.37 6.13 12.93
CA SER A 69 -6.24 6.36 13.84
C SER A 69 -6.71 6.27 15.29
N ASP A 70 -7.78 6.98 15.62
CA ASP A 70 -8.45 6.95 16.93
C ASP A 70 -8.88 5.53 17.35
N LEU A 71 -9.26 4.68 16.38
CA LEU A 71 -9.61 3.28 16.64
C LEU A 71 -8.36 2.40 16.85
N GLY A 72 -7.24 2.74 16.20
CA GLY A 72 -5.94 2.13 16.40
C GLY A 72 -5.42 2.37 17.82
N GLU A 73 -5.47 3.61 18.30
CA GLU A 73 -5.12 3.98 19.68
C GLU A 73 -5.98 3.24 20.70
N LEU A 74 -7.29 3.12 20.46
CA LEU A 74 -8.20 2.41 21.35
C LEU A 74 -7.89 0.90 21.41
N GLN A 75 -7.42 0.33 20.31
CA GLN A 75 -7.17 -1.12 20.18
C GLN A 75 -5.76 -1.52 20.65
N TYR A 76 -4.78 -0.62 20.56
CA TYR A 76 -3.40 -0.79 21.05
C TYR A 76 -2.88 0.48 21.75
N PRO A 77 -3.35 0.79 22.97
CA PRO A 77 -3.01 2.03 23.68
C PRO A 77 -1.57 2.10 24.21
N VAL A 78 -0.72 1.12 23.90
CA VAL A 78 0.62 0.98 24.47
C VAL A 78 1.56 0.48 23.39
N MET A 79 2.22 1.42 22.71
CA MET A 79 3.61 1.40 22.20
C MET A 79 3.74 2.44 21.09
N ASP A 80 3.35 3.68 21.36
CA ASP A 80 3.79 4.82 20.57
C ASP A 80 4.81 5.59 21.38
N ASP A 81 6.05 5.11 21.33
CA ASP A 81 7.24 5.87 21.74
C ASP A 81 7.87 6.51 20.49
N ASP A 82 7.13 6.56 19.37
CA ASP A 82 7.57 7.10 18.08
C ASP A 82 6.77 8.35 17.72
N ASP A 83 7.08 9.42 18.46
CA ASP A 83 6.48 10.77 18.32
C ASP A 83 6.54 11.33 16.87
N GLU A 84 7.27 10.70 15.93
CA GLU A 84 7.34 11.12 14.52
C GLU A 84 6.09 10.74 13.70
N LEU A 85 5.28 9.78 14.15
CA LEU A 85 4.07 9.34 13.41
C LEU A 85 2.85 10.23 13.62
N ASP A 86 2.86 11.07 14.67
CA ASP A 86 1.80 12.03 14.98
C ASP A 86 1.95 13.37 14.22
N GLU A 87 3.09 13.61 13.56
CA GLU A 87 3.39 14.87 12.85
C GLU A 87 3.25 14.81 11.31
N ILE A 88 2.77 13.71 10.73
CA ILE A 88 2.53 13.53 9.27
C ILE A 88 1.05 13.74 8.87
#